data_AF-A0A0N5AVU9-F1
#
_entry.id   AF-A0A0N5AVU9-F1
#
_cell.length_a   1.000
_cell.length_b   1.000
_cell.length_c   1.000
_cell.angle_alpha   90.00
_cell.angle_beta   90.00
_cell.angle_gamma   90.00
#
_symmetry.space_group_name_H-M   'P 1'
#
loop_
_entity.id
_entity.type
_entity.pdbx_description
1 polymer ?
#
loop_
_entity_poly.entity_id
_entity_poly.type
_entity_poly.pdbx_seq_one_letter_code
_entity_poly.pdbx_strand_id
1 'polypeptide(L)'
;MEDKFQRAMILYSQLDNEKSALLYEIDLLKDEMEEKEQLLTQANRESRDLSEVKLLKRTIEGLNIHTANLKLEIAQRDQLIQLLLFRKREPLVFSQQTISLVDKVIPGSSSLDEKVKKLVDMNKKMRQQVEEAEQSLYARRTARSDRSGITTNGSLTDDLQKDAAKQLAEIKFKLQESERENTNLQGSMIRMEGQLKRFKANAEQAEKELTDLKAQNRQLKKDLRESENSLDEAKETNRHLQNRIEKLRYSSRKPT
;
A
#
# COMPACT_ATOMS: atom_id res chain seq x y z
N MET A 1 -20.14 -79.60 -68.24
CA MET A 1 -20.66 -79.26 -66.90
C MET A 1 -19.51 -78.86 -65.97
N GLU A 2 -18.39 -79.58 -65.98
CA GLU A 2 -17.16 -79.23 -65.23
C GLU A 2 -16.63 -77.82 -65.49
N ASP A 3 -16.47 -77.38 -66.74
CA ASP A 3 -15.96 -76.02 -67.04
C ASP A 3 -16.78 -74.88 -66.43
N LYS A 4 -18.10 -75.05 -66.34
CA LYS A 4 -18.98 -74.05 -65.73
C LYS A 4 -18.80 -74.01 -64.21
N PHE A 5 -18.60 -75.17 -63.61
CA PHE A 5 -18.35 -75.30 -62.17
C PHE A 5 -16.98 -74.72 -61.79
N GLN A 6 -15.95 -75.00 -62.58
CA GLN A 6 -14.61 -74.44 -62.38
C GLN A 6 -14.60 -72.91 -62.48
N ARG A 7 -15.30 -72.34 -63.47
CA ARG A 7 -15.46 -70.87 -63.59
C ARG A 7 -16.20 -70.28 -62.38
N ALA A 8 -17.27 -70.93 -61.91
CA ALA A 8 -17.98 -70.47 -60.73
C ALA A 8 -17.11 -70.51 -59.48
N MET A 9 -16.25 -71.52 -59.33
CA MET A 9 -15.33 -71.64 -58.21
C MET A 9 -14.24 -70.55 -58.20
N ILE A 10 -13.69 -70.22 -59.38
CA ILE A 10 -12.73 -69.12 -59.54
C ILE A 10 -13.39 -67.79 -59.20
N LEU A 11 -14.60 -67.55 -59.70
CA LEU A 11 -15.36 -66.33 -59.40
C LEU A 11 -15.68 -66.20 -57.91
N TYR A 12 -16.05 -67.31 -57.26
CA TYR A 12 -16.33 -67.34 -55.83
C TYR A 12 -15.08 -67.02 -54.99
N SER A 13 -13.92 -67.58 -55.36
CA SER A 13 -12.66 -67.26 -54.69
C SER A 13 -12.23 -65.79 -54.90
N GLN A 14 -12.45 -65.24 -56.10
CA GLN A 14 -12.22 -63.82 -56.37
C GLN A 14 -13.11 -62.94 -55.49
N LEU A 15 -14.41 -63.27 -55.41
CA LEU A 15 -15.37 -62.53 -54.59
C LEU A 15 -15.01 -62.59 -53.09
N ASP A 16 -14.55 -63.73 -52.60
CA ASP A 16 -14.15 -63.90 -51.20
C ASP A 16 -12.87 -63.11 -50.86
N ASN A 17 -11.92 -63.05 -51.80
CA ASN A 17 -10.73 -62.20 -51.68
C ASN A 17 -11.09 -60.71 -51.68
N GLU A 18 -11.95 -60.27 -52.60
CA GLU A 18 -12.43 -58.89 -52.65
C GLU A 18 -13.20 -58.51 -51.38
N LYS A 19 -14.07 -59.39 -50.89
CA LYS A 19 -14.77 -59.22 -49.62
C LYS A 19 -13.81 -59.08 -48.45
N SER A 20 -12.78 -59.92 -48.40
CA SER A 20 -11.76 -59.86 -47.33
C SER A 20 -10.93 -58.58 -47.40
N ALA A 21 -10.58 -58.12 -48.60
CA ALA A 21 -9.89 -56.84 -48.81
C ALA A 21 -10.74 -55.64 -48.37
N LEU A 22 -12.02 -55.62 -48.76
CA LEU A 22 -12.96 -54.57 -48.36
C LEU A 22 -13.23 -54.56 -46.84
N LEU A 23 -13.30 -55.73 -46.19
CA LEU A 23 -13.44 -55.81 -44.74
C LEU A 23 -12.22 -55.21 -44.02
N TYR A 24 -11.02 -55.50 -44.51
CA TYR A 24 -9.79 -54.91 -43.97
C TYR A 24 -9.76 -53.39 -44.16
N GLU A 25 -10.18 -52.90 -45.33
CA GLU A 25 -10.28 -51.46 -45.60
C GLU A 25 -11.30 -50.77 -44.68
N ILE A 26 -12.45 -51.40 -44.45
CA ILE A 26 -13.47 -50.90 -43.51
C ILE A 26 -12.89 -50.79 -42.09
N ASP A 27 -12.13 -51.78 -41.63
CA ASP A 27 -11.56 -51.75 -40.28
C ASP A 27 -10.47 -50.68 -40.15
N LEU A 28 -9.64 -50.50 -41.18
CA LEU A 28 -8.66 -49.41 -41.22
C LEU A 28 -9.34 -48.02 -41.17
N LEU A 29 -10.43 -47.85 -41.93
CA LEU A 29 -11.21 -46.61 -41.95
C LEU A 29 -11.90 -46.34 -40.61
N LYS A 30 -12.31 -47.38 -39.86
CA LYS A 30 -12.86 -47.21 -38.51
C LYS A 30 -11.78 -46.72 -37.54
N ASP A 31 -10.59 -47.31 -37.59
CA ASP A 31 -9.46 -46.90 -36.76
C ASP A 31 -9.10 -45.42 -37.05
N GLU A 32 -9.06 -45.03 -38.33
CA GLU A 32 -8.85 -43.63 -38.73
C GLU A 32 -9.97 -42.69 -38.23
N MET A 33 -11.24 -43.12 -38.31
CA MET A 33 -12.35 -42.33 -37.76
C MET A 33 -12.20 -42.12 -36.25
N GLU A 34 -11.86 -43.18 -35.51
CA GLU A 34 -11.69 -43.12 -34.06
C GLU A 34 -10.52 -42.19 -33.67
N GLU A 35 -9.41 -42.24 -34.40
CA GLU A 35 -8.28 -41.30 -34.23
C GLU A 35 -8.73 -39.85 -34.47
N LYS A 36 -9.51 -39.59 -35.53
CA LYS A 36 -10.01 -38.24 -35.81
C LYS A 36 -11.00 -37.74 -34.77
N GLU A 37 -11.85 -38.60 -34.20
CA GLU A 37 -12.74 -38.24 -33.10
C GLU A 37 -11.96 -37.85 -31.84
N GLN A 38 -10.88 -38.56 -31.54
CA GLN A 38 -9.99 -38.24 -30.42
C GLN A 38 -9.30 -36.88 -30.63
N LEU A 39 -8.74 -36.63 -31.83
CA LEU A 39 -8.13 -35.35 -32.17
C LEU A 39 -9.12 -34.18 -32.10
N LEU A 40 -10.35 -34.37 -32.59
CA LEU A 40 -11.42 -33.36 -32.50
C LEU A 40 -11.76 -33.06 -31.04
N THR A 41 -11.85 -34.08 -30.20
CA THR A 41 -12.13 -33.92 -28.77
C THR A 41 -11.02 -33.15 -28.07
N GLN A 42 -9.76 -33.44 -28.42
CA GLN A 42 -8.60 -32.73 -27.87
C GLN A 42 -8.55 -31.27 -28.32
N ALA A 43 -8.72 -31.00 -29.62
CA ALA A 43 -8.76 -29.64 -30.15
C ALA A 43 -9.90 -28.80 -29.53
N ASN A 44 -11.06 -29.42 -29.27
CA ASN A 44 -12.16 -28.75 -28.57
C ASN A 44 -11.85 -28.45 -27.10
N ARG A 45 -11.03 -29.27 -26.43
CA ARG A 45 -10.56 -28.99 -25.06
C ARG A 45 -9.55 -27.84 -25.06
N GLU A 46 -8.58 -27.86 -25.97
CA GLU A 46 -7.59 -26.78 -26.11
C GLU A 46 -8.26 -25.45 -26.52
N SER A 47 -9.31 -25.50 -27.35
CA SER A 47 -10.13 -24.33 -27.69
C SER A 47 -10.88 -23.74 -26.48
N ARG A 48 -11.17 -24.52 -25.43
CA ARG A 48 -11.80 -24.02 -24.19
C ARG A 48 -10.86 -23.18 -23.32
N ASP A 49 -9.55 -23.19 -23.59
CA ASP A 49 -8.59 -22.25 -22.99
C ASP A 49 -8.82 -20.79 -23.43
N LEU A 50 -9.78 -20.55 -24.34
CA LEU A 50 -10.39 -19.22 -24.57
C LEU A 50 -10.90 -18.54 -23.28
N SER A 51 -11.11 -19.30 -22.19
CA SER A 51 -11.51 -18.76 -20.90
C SER A 51 -10.48 -17.77 -20.35
N GLU A 52 -9.19 -18.05 -20.55
CA GLU A 52 -8.10 -17.14 -20.19
C GLU A 52 -8.11 -15.89 -21.08
N VAL A 53 -8.35 -16.06 -22.39
CA VAL A 53 -8.49 -14.93 -23.33
C VAL A 53 -9.66 -14.03 -22.93
N LYS A 54 -10.79 -14.59 -22.50
CA LYS A 54 -11.94 -13.81 -22.01
C LYS A 54 -11.62 -13.06 -20.72
N LEU A 55 -10.87 -13.68 -19.81
CA LEU A 55 -10.42 -13.03 -18.58
C LEU A 55 -9.46 -11.88 -18.90
N LEU A 56 -8.46 -12.12 -19.75
CA LEU A 56 -7.50 -11.10 -20.20
C LEU A 56 -8.20 -9.92 -20.88
N LYS A 57 -9.22 -10.16 -21.72
CA LYS A 57 -10.03 -9.09 -22.33
C LYS A 57 -10.72 -8.21 -21.28
N ARG A 58 -11.34 -8.82 -20.25
CA ARG A 58 -11.97 -8.06 -19.15
C ARG A 58 -10.95 -7.23 -18.37
N THR A 59 -9.77 -7.81 -18.11
CA THR A 59 -8.68 -7.10 -17.42
C THR A 59 -8.20 -5.90 -18.23
N ILE A 60 -7.98 -6.08 -19.54
CA ILE A 60 -7.58 -5.00 -20.46
C ILE A 60 -8.63 -3.88 -20.47
N GLU A 61 -9.91 -4.23 -20.54
CA GLU A 61 -10.99 -3.25 -20.52
C GLU A 61 -11.04 -2.46 -19.21
N GLY A 62 -10.87 -3.13 -18.06
CA GLY A 62 -10.73 -2.47 -16.76
C GLY A 62 -9.54 -1.52 -16.68
N LEU A 63 -8.37 -1.93 -17.19
CA LEU A 63 -7.17 -1.10 -17.23
C LEU A 63 -7.34 0.13 -18.14
N ASN A 64 -8.04 -0.02 -19.27
CA ASN A 64 -8.33 1.08 -20.19
C ASN A 64 -9.23 2.13 -19.54
N ILE A 65 -10.29 1.69 -18.83
CA ILE A 65 -11.16 2.59 -18.07
C ILE A 65 -10.36 3.35 -17.00
N HIS A 66 -9.52 2.63 -16.24
CA HIS A 66 -8.67 3.26 -15.22
C HIS A 66 -7.71 4.29 -15.81
N THR A 67 -7.09 3.96 -16.95
CA THR A 67 -6.19 4.88 -17.68
C THR A 67 -6.91 6.13 -18.16
N ALA A 68 -8.15 5.98 -18.67
CA ALA A 68 -8.96 7.11 -19.09
C ALA A 68 -9.30 8.05 -17.93
N ASN A 69 -9.66 7.50 -16.77
CA ASN A 69 -9.93 8.28 -15.55
C ASN A 69 -8.69 9.05 -15.09
N LEU A 70 -7.53 8.39 -15.03
CA LEU A 70 -6.28 9.04 -14.64
C LEU A 70 -5.89 10.19 -15.59
N LYS A 71 -6.07 10.02 -16.89
CA LYS A 71 -5.86 11.09 -17.87
C LYS A 71 -6.76 12.29 -17.61
N LEU A 72 -8.02 12.05 -17.26
CA LEU A 72 -8.99 13.10 -16.95
C LEU A 72 -8.60 13.85 -15.67
N GLU A 73 -8.19 13.14 -14.61
CA GLU A 73 -7.69 13.76 -13.38
C GLU A 73 -6.45 14.62 -13.61
N ILE A 74 -5.50 14.13 -14.42
CA ILE A 74 -4.28 14.89 -14.77
C ILE A 74 -4.68 16.18 -15.50
N ALA A 75 -5.57 16.10 -16.49
CA ALA A 75 -6.03 17.27 -17.23
C ALA A 75 -6.71 18.31 -16.31
N GLN A 76 -7.51 17.86 -15.34
CA GLN A 76 -8.12 18.74 -14.33
C GLN A 76 -7.07 19.41 -13.45
N ARG A 77 -6.04 18.68 -13.00
CA ARG A 77 -4.94 19.25 -12.21
C ARG A 77 -4.15 20.29 -13.01
N ASP A 78 -3.85 20.01 -14.27
CA ASP A 78 -3.14 20.94 -15.14
C ASP A 78 -3.93 22.23 -15.36
N GLN A 79 -5.26 22.15 -15.49
CA GLN A 79 -6.13 23.33 -15.53
C GLN A 79 -6.05 24.15 -14.24
N LEU A 80 -6.09 23.50 -13.07
CA LEU A 80 -5.95 24.19 -11.78
C LEU A 80 -4.58 24.87 -11.65
N ILE A 81 -3.51 24.21 -12.08
CA ILE A 81 -2.16 24.77 -12.07
C ILE A 81 -2.08 25.99 -12.99
N GLN A 82 -2.64 25.92 -14.20
CA GLN A 82 -2.71 27.07 -15.09
C GLN A 82 -3.47 28.23 -14.46
N LEU A 83 -4.62 27.98 -13.82
CA LEU A 83 -5.37 29.02 -13.11
C LEU A 83 -4.54 29.68 -11.99
N LEU A 84 -3.74 28.90 -11.25
CA LEU A 84 -2.85 29.43 -10.21
C LEU A 84 -1.65 30.20 -10.78
N LEU A 85 -1.11 29.78 -11.92
CA LEU A 85 0.03 30.45 -12.57
C LEU A 85 -0.39 31.73 -13.30
N PHE A 86 -1.57 31.76 -13.93
CA PHE A 86 -2.10 32.91 -14.66
C PHE A 86 -2.95 33.85 -13.81
N ARG A 87 -3.31 33.47 -12.57
CA ARG A 87 -3.66 34.46 -11.56
C ARG A 87 -2.42 35.34 -11.38
N LYS A 88 -2.46 36.55 -11.93
CA LYS A 88 -1.48 37.62 -11.62
C LYS A 88 -1.24 37.55 -10.12
N ARG A 89 -0.02 37.20 -9.70
CA ARG A 89 0.38 37.29 -8.30
C ARG A 89 0.22 38.75 -7.93
N GLU A 90 -0.89 39.08 -7.27
CA GLU A 90 -1.04 40.38 -6.65
C GLU A 90 0.20 40.59 -5.78
N PRO A 91 0.83 41.77 -5.84
CA PRO A 91 1.99 42.04 -5.01
C PRO A 91 1.63 41.72 -3.57
N LEU A 92 2.44 40.89 -2.92
CA LEU A 92 2.18 40.52 -1.53
C LEU A 92 2.06 41.81 -0.73
N VAL A 93 1.02 41.90 0.11
CA VAL A 93 0.79 43.04 1.02
C VAL A 93 2.01 43.25 1.93
N PHE A 94 2.72 42.18 2.25
CA PHE A 94 3.97 42.20 2.99
C PHE A 94 5.13 41.67 2.15
N SER A 95 6.29 42.33 2.23
CA SER A 95 7.51 41.80 1.66
C SER A 95 7.90 40.48 2.34
N GLN A 96 8.66 39.63 1.64
CA GLN A 96 9.16 38.37 2.22
C GLN A 96 10.00 38.61 3.48
N GLN A 97 10.72 39.73 3.55
CA GLN A 97 11.48 40.14 4.72
C GLN A 97 10.56 40.43 5.91
N THR A 98 9.45 41.13 5.67
CA THR A 98 8.44 41.44 6.71
C THR A 98 7.81 40.18 7.26
N ILE A 99 7.45 39.22 6.41
CA ILE A 99 6.89 37.92 6.82
C ILE A 99 7.89 37.17 7.71
N SER A 100 9.17 37.13 7.32
CA SER A 100 10.21 36.48 8.12
C SER A 100 10.41 37.15 9.49
N LEU A 101 10.29 38.47 9.58
CA LEU A 101 10.36 39.18 10.87
C LEU A 101 9.15 38.83 11.75
N VAL A 102 7.95 38.79 11.19
CA VAL A 102 6.73 38.40 11.92
C VAL A 102 6.84 36.97 12.45
N ASP A 103 7.37 36.03 11.66
CA ASP A 103 7.59 34.65 12.09
C ASP A 103 8.60 34.51 13.24
N LYS A 104 9.63 35.37 13.27
CA LYS A 104 10.61 35.40 14.37
C LYS A 104 10.01 35.96 15.66
N VAL A 105 9.19 37.01 15.57
CA VAL A 105 8.58 37.66 16.74
C VAL A 105 7.43 36.82 17.30
N ILE A 106 6.66 36.16 16.42
CA ILE A 106 5.56 35.27 16.79
C ILE A 106 5.83 33.88 16.19
N PRO A 107 6.62 33.04 16.89
CA PRO A 107 6.90 31.68 16.46
C PRO A 107 5.64 30.81 16.54
N GLY A 108 5.56 29.81 15.68
CA GLY A 108 4.44 28.86 15.61
C GLY A 108 3.88 28.70 14.20
N SER A 109 3.00 27.71 14.04
CA SER A 109 2.37 27.31 12.77
C SER A 109 1.08 28.06 12.44
N SER A 110 0.73 29.11 13.19
CA SER A 110 -0.44 29.94 12.91
C SER A 110 -0.29 30.71 11.59
N SER A 111 -1.41 31.09 10.98
CA SER A 111 -1.40 31.87 9.74
C SER A 111 -0.73 33.24 9.94
N LEU A 112 -0.26 33.85 8.84
CA LEU A 112 0.33 35.18 8.89
C LEU A 112 -0.65 36.23 9.44
N ASP A 113 -1.94 36.14 9.09
CA ASP A 113 -3.00 37.02 9.59
C ASP A 113 -3.18 36.91 11.11
N GLU A 114 -3.17 35.68 11.65
CA GLU A 114 -3.24 35.47 13.10
C GLU A 114 -2.03 36.04 13.83
N LYS A 115 -0.83 35.92 13.22
CA LYS A 115 0.39 36.53 13.78
C LYS A 115 0.32 38.06 13.73
N VAL A 116 -0.12 38.65 12.62
CA VAL A 116 -0.32 40.11 12.52
C VAL A 116 -1.33 40.60 13.57
N LYS A 117 -2.45 39.88 13.76
CA LYS A 117 -3.44 40.22 14.80
C LYS A 117 -2.83 40.22 16.20
N LYS A 118 -2.07 39.18 16.55
CA LYS A 118 -1.36 39.09 17.84
C LYS A 118 -0.34 40.23 18.02
N LEU A 119 0.37 40.64 16.97
CA LEU A 119 1.28 41.79 17.03
C LEU A 119 0.53 43.09 17.31
N VAL A 120 -0.61 43.31 16.65
CA VAL A 120 -1.46 44.49 16.88
C VAL A 120 -1.96 44.52 18.32
N ASP A 121 -2.44 43.39 18.84
CA ASP A 121 -2.92 43.28 20.22
C ASP A 121 -1.80 43.54 21.24
N MET A 122 -0.60 43.02 20.99
CA MET A 122 0.58 43.27 21.82
C MET A 122 0.99 44.74 21.81
N ASN A 123 0.98 45.38 20.63
CA ASN A 123 1.29 46.81 20.49
C ASN A 123 0.28 47.68 21.25
N LYS A 124 -1.02 47.32 21.18
CA LYS A 124 -2.08 48.01 21.94
C LYS A 124 -1.84 47.92 23.45
N LYS A 125 -1.50 46.74 23.96
CA LYS A 125 -1.16 46.56 25.39
C LYS A 125 0.07 47.36 25.79
N MET A 126 1.13 47.34 24.99
CA MET A 126 2.34 48.10 25.27
C MET A 126 2.07 49.61 25.31
N ARG A 127 1.26 50.13 24.38
CA ARG A 127 0.85 51.54 24.38
C ARG A 127 0.08 51.92 25.64
N GLN A 128 -0.86 51.07 26.06
CA GLN A 128 -1.60 51.28 27.32
C GLN A 128 -0.66 51.29 28.53
N GLN A 129 0.30 50.36 28.60
CA GLN A 129 1.29 50.32 29.69
C GLN A 129 2.16 51.58 29.73
N VAL A 130 2.53 52.13 28.57
CA VAL A 130 3.28 53.40 28.48
C VAL A 130 2.43 54.55 28.99
N GLU A 131 1.15 54.63 28.59
CA GLU A 131 0.24 55.68 29.04
C GLU A 131 -0.01 55.63 30.55
N GLU A 132 -0.24 54.44 31.11
CA GLU A 132 -0.37 54.23 32.57
C GLU A 132 0.92 54.63 33.31
N ALA A 133 2.09 54.29 32.76
CA ALA A 133 3.37 54.68 33.33
C ALA A 133 3.57 56.20 33.30
N GLU A 134 3.24 56.87 32.20
CA GLU A 134 3.30 58.34 32.08
C GLU A 134 2.36 59.03 33.07
N GLN A 135 1.12 58.55 33.21
CA GLN A 135 0.17 59.06 34.20
C GLN A 135 0.68 58.87 35.63
N SER A 136 1.30 57.72 35.94
CA SER A 136 1.88 57.47 37.26
C SER A 136 3.06 58.40 37.58
N LEU A 137 3.91 58.70 36.58
CA LEU A 137 5.02 59.64 36.73
C LEU A 137 4.52 61.09 36.87
N TYR A 138 3.47 61.45 36.14
CA TYR A 138 2.83 62.76 36.27
C TYR A 138 2.24 62.95 37.67
N ALA A 139 1.47 61.97 38.17
CA ALA A 139 0.91 61.96 39.52
C ALA A 139 1.99 62.03 40.62
N ARG A 140 3.13 61.35 40.42
CA ARG A 140 4.26 61.41 41.35
C ARG A 140 4.97 62.77 41.34
N ARG A 141 4.96 63.47 40.21
CA ARG A 141 5.57 64.80 40.04
C ARG A 141 4.70 65.89 40.68
N THR A 142 3.38 65.81 40.55
CA THR A 142 2.43 66.72 41.25
C THR A 142 2.37 66.42 42.75
N ALA A 143 2.35 65.16 43.18
CA ALA A 143 2.36 64.78 44.60
C ALA A 143 3.67 65.13 45.35
N ARG A 144 4.76 65.43 44.65
CA ARG A 144 5.99 65.97 45.25
C ARG A 144 5.96 67.48 45.47
N SER A 145 5.07 68.20 44.79
CA SER A 145 4.88 69.64 45.00
C SER A 145 4.01 69.95 46.23
N ASP A 146 3.24 68.98 46.74
CA ASP A 146 2.28 69.16 47.83
C ASP A 146 2.59 68.34 49.12
N ARG A 147 3.71 67.62 49.18
CA ARG A 147 4.10 66.81 50.36
C ARG A 147 5.22 67.41 51.21
N SER A 148 5.13 68.72 51.46
CA SER A 148 5.57 69.27 52.74
C SER A 148 4.41 69.16 53.73
N GLY A 149 4.16 67.96 54.22
CA GLY A 149 3.10 67.78 55.20
C GLY A 149 2.66 66.33 55.38
N ILE A 150 2.85 65.87 56.62
CA ILE A 150 1.95 64.95 57.31
C ILE A 150 2.14 63.45 57.00
N THR A 151 2.95 62.90 57.90
CA THR A 151 2.88 61.59 58.54
C THR A 151 1.49 60.94 58.57
N THR A 152 1.44 59.67 58.18
CA THR A 152 0.70 58.53 58.78
C THR A 152 0.25 57.58 57.67
N ASN A 153 0.92 56.43 57.51
CA ASN A 153 0.41 55.24 56.81
C ASN A 153 1.41 54.08 56.95
N GLY A 154 1.61 53.61 58.19
CA GLY A 154 2.44 52.42 58.46
C GLY A 154 1.67 51.10 58.40
N SER A 155 0.33 51.11 58.49
CA SER A 155 -0.46 49.88 58.66
C SER A 155 -1.08 49.33 57.36
N LEU A 156 -1.57 50.18 56.46
CA LEU A 156 -2.27 49.72 55.24
C LEU A 156 -1.32 49.15 54.16
N THR A 157 -0.06 49.58 54.15
CA THR A 157 0.98 49.04 53.27
C THR A 157 1.45 47.66 53.69
N ASP A 158 1.37 47.34 54.98
CA ASP A 158 1.88 46.08 55.53
C ASP A 158 0.94 44.91 55.21
N ASP A 159 -0.38 45.13 55.22
CA ASP A 159 -1.38 44.11 54.87
C ASP A 159 -1.40 43.81 53.36
N LEU A 160 -1.30 44.83 52.50
CA LEU A 160 -1.14 44.64 51.05
C LEU A 160 0.16 43.91 50.70
N GLN A 161 1.24 44.17 51.44
CA GLN A 161 2.51 43.46 51.26
C GLN A 161 2.42 42.00 51.71
N LYS A 162 1.70 41.70 52.80
CA LYS A 162 1.45 40.32 53.26
C LYS A 162 0.60 39.52 52.28
N ASP A 163 -0.45 40.11 51.71
CA ASP A 163 -1.30 39.45 50.71
C ASP A 163 -0.54 39.18 49.41
N ALA A 164 0.26 40.15 48.95
CA ALA A 164 1.14 39.94 47.79
C ALA A 164 2.20 38.85 48.06
N ALA A 165 2.77 38.80 49.27
CA ALA A 165 3.70 37.75 49.67
C ALA A 165 3.04 36.36 49.71
N LYS A 166 1.78 36.27 50.15
CA LYS A 166 1.01 35.02 50.18
C LYS A 166 0.70 34.51 48.76
N GLN A 167 0.26 35.39 47.86
CA GLN A 167 0.02 35.04 46.46
C GLN A 167 1.32 34.57 45.77
N LEU A 168 2.44 35.25 46.04
CA LEU A 168 3.75 34.88 45.51
C LEU A 168 4.21 33.52 46.03
N ALA A 169 3.93 33.18 47.29
CA ALA A 169 4.19 31.86 47.85
C ALA A 169 3.33 30.78 47.19
N GLU A 170 2.05 31.04 46.94
CA GLU A 170 1.15 30.11 46.26
C GLU A 170 1.58 29.84 44.82
N ILE A 171 1.95 30.89 44.07
CA ILE A 171 2.48 30.76 42.70
C ILE A 171 3.79 29.96 42.70
N LYS A 172 4.69 30.20 43.66
CA LYS A 172 5.92 29.42 43.80
C LYS A 172 5.64 27.94 44.08
N PHE A 173 4.66 27.64 44.93
CA PHE A 173 4.27 26.26 45.22
C PHE A 173 3.71 25.56 43.98
N LYS A 174 2.78 26.21 43.26
CA LYS A 174 2.22 25.68 42.00
C LYS A 174 3.29 25.48 40.93
N LEU A 175 4.25 26.41 40.83
CA LEU A 175 5.39 26.27 39.93
C LEU A 175 6.22 25.04 40.29
N GLN A 176 6.56 24.86 41.56
CA GLN A 176 7.33 23.70 42.02
C GLN A 176 6.59 22.37 41.80
N GLU A 177 5.27 22.35 41.97
CA GLU A 177 4.43 21.19 41.68
C GLU A 177 4.43 20.85 40.19
N SER A 178 4.26 21.86 39.34
CA SER A 178 4.32 21.71 37.88
C SER A 178 5.71 21.27 37.38
N GLU A 179 6.80 21.76 37.98
CA GLU A 179 8.17 21.34 37.67
C GLU A 179 8.42 19.86 38.02
N ARG A 180 7.87 19.38 39.14
CA ARG A 180 7.92 17.97 39.52
C ARG A 180 7.12 17.10 38.55
N GLU A 181 5.92 17.52 38.18
CA GLU A 181 5.10 16.80 37.21
C GLU A 181 5.78 16.72 35.84
N ASN A 182 6.38 17.82 35.37
CA ASN A 182 7.13 17.86 34.11
C ASN A 182 8.29 16.85 34.13
N THR A 183 9.03 16.75 35.24
CA THR A 183 10.11 15.75 35.41
C THR A 183 9.58 14.32 35.32
N ASN A 184 8.42 14.04 35.94
CA ASN A 184 7.78 12.72 35.89
C ASN A 184 7.31 12.36 34.46
N LEU A 185 6.73 13.32 33.75
CA LEU A 185 6.29 13.14 32.37
C LEU A 185 7.48 12.90 31.43
N GLN A 186 8.57 13.64 31.60
CA GLN A 186 9.82 13.41 30.85
C GLN A 186 10.36 11.99 31.07
N GLY A 187 10.39 11.51 32.31
CA GLY A 187 10.81 10.14 32.61
C GLY A 187 9.90 9.09 31.95
N SER A 188 8.59 9.34 31.91
CA SER A 188 7.62 8.46 31.24
C SER A 188 7.78 8.47 29.72
N MET A 189 8.02 9.65 29.14
CA MET A 189 8.31 9.82 27.72
C MET A 189 9.54 9.02 27.30
N ILE A 190 10.66 9.13 28.03
CA ILE A 190 11.90 8.36 27.74
C ILE A 190 11.64 6.85 27.75
N ARG A 191 10.86 6.34 28.72
CA ARG A 191 10.53 4.92 28.77
C ARG A 191 9.69 4.48 27.56
N MET A 192 8.68 5.27 27.19
CA MET A 192 7.83 5.01 26.03
C MET A 192 8.63 5.07 24.72
N GLU A 193 9.52 6.06 24.56
CA GLU A 193 10.41 6.17 23.40
C GLU A 193 11.32 4.93 23.27
N GLY A 194 11.85 4.45 24.40
CA GLY A 194 12.64 3.21 24.44
C GLY A 194 11.83 1.97 24.06
N GLN A 195 10.55 1.89 24.45
CA GLN A 195 9.65 0.82 24.01
C GLN A 195 9.33 0.93 22.51
N LEU A 196 9.03 2.12 22.02
CA LEU A 196 8.74 2.39 20.61
C LEU A 196 9.90 1.98 19.72
N LYS A 197 11.14 2.30 20.11
CA LYS A 197 12.35 1.90 19.37
C LYS A 197 12.49 0.38 19.27
N ARG A 198 12.19 -0.35 20.36
CA ARG A 198 12.21 -1.82 20.37
C ARG A 198 11.12 -2.42 19.50
N PHE A 199 9.89 -1.91 19.60
CA PHE A 199 8.79 -2.40 18.76
C PHE A 199 9.04 -2.13 17.27
N LYS A 200 9.61 -0.97 16.93
CA LYS A 200 10.01 -0.66 15.55
C LYS A 200 11.04 -1.66 15.02
N ALA A 201 12.11 -1.93 15.77
CA ALA A 201 13.13 -2.91 15.36
C ALA A 201 12.54 -4.32 15.20
N ASN A 202 11.64 -4.73 16.11
CA ASN A 202 10.96 -6.03 16.01
C ASN A 202 10.05 -6.11 14.77
N ALA A 203 9.34 -5.03 14.43
CA ALA A 203 8.50 -4.98 13.25
C ALA A 203 9.33 -5.05 11.95
N GLU A 204 10.43 -4.29 11.88
CA GLU A 204 11.36 -4.34 10.74
C GLU A 204 11.96 -5.75 10.55
N GLN A 205 12.32 -6.42 11.65
CA GLN A 205 12.81 -7.80 11.61
C GLN A 205 11.74 -8.78 11.14
N ALA A 206 10.50 -8.66 11.62
CA ALA A 206 9.39 -9.51 11.20
C ALA A 206 9.02 -9.31 9.72
N GLU A 207 9.09 -8.08 9.21
CA GLU A 207 8.89 -7.80 7.78
C GLU A 207 9.96 -8.47 6.93
N LYS A 208 11.22 -8.42 7.35
CA LYS A 208 12.32 -9.11 6.67
C LYS A 208 12.10 -10.63 6.63
N GLU A 209 11.77 -11.24 7.77
CA GLU A 209 11.48 -12.68 7.86
C GLU A 209 10.30 -13.08 6.96
N LEU A 210 9.24 -12.26 6.88
CA LEU A 210 8.11 -12.49 5.99
C LEU A 210 8.55 -12.47 4.51
N THR A 211 9.42 -11.54 4.12
CA THR A 211 9.94 -11.48 2.74
C THR A 211 10.76 -12.71 2.38
N ASP A 212 11.61 -13.18 3.30
CA ASP A 212 12.43 -14.37 3.11
C ASP A 212 11.57 -15.64 3.02
N LEU A 213 10.58 -15.79 3.89
CA LEU A 213 9.63 -16.92 3.83
C LEU A 213 8.80 -16.93 2.54
N LYS A 214 8.39 -15.76 2.03
CA LYS A 214 7.71 -15.65 0.73
C LYS A 214 8.62 -16.09 -0.41
N ALA A 215 9.90 -15.74 -0.37
CA ALA A 215 10.87 -16.17 -1.38
C ALA A 215 11.08 -17.70 -1.32
N GLN A 216 11.29 -18.26 -0.11
CA GLN A 216 11.42 -19.70 0.08
C GLN A 216 10.16 -20.46 -0.38
N ASN A 217 8.96 -19.96 -0.07
CA ASN A 217 7.71 -20.59 -0.50
C ASN A 217 7.58 -20.66 -2.03
N ARG A 218 8.02 -19.59 -2.74
CA ARG A 218 8.04 -19.58 -4.20
C ARG A 218 9.04 -20.60 -4.75
N GLN A 219 10.22 -20.71 -4.14
CA GLN A 219 11.23 -21.69 -4.53
C GLN A 219 10.73 -23.12 -4.33
N LEU A 220 10.21 -23.45 -3.14
CA LEU A 220 9.68 -24.78 -2.84
C LEU A 220 8.52 -25.17 -3.77
N LYS A 221 7.66 -24.22 -4.15
CA LYS A 221 6.60 -24.47 -5.15
C LYS A 221 7.15 -24.78 -6.54
N LYS A 222 8.27 -24.15 -6.92
CA LYS A 222 8.95 -24.44 -8.18
C LYS A 222 9.57 -25.84 -8.13
N ASP A 223 10.32 -26.14 -7.07
CA ASP A 223 10.98 -27.44 -6.89
C ASP A 223 9.97 -28.59 -6.82
N LEU A 224 8.80 -28.35 -6.20
CA LEU A 224 7.70 -29.31 -6.18
C LEU A 224 7.19 -29.63 -7.59
N ARG A 225 6.93 -28.60 -8.41
CA ARG A 225 6.47 -28.80 -9.80
C ARG A 225 7.50 -29.53 -10.64
N GLU A 226 8.78 -29.20 -10.47
CA GLU A 226 9.87 -29.90 -11.17
C GLU A 226 9.93 -31.37 -10.76
N SER A 227 9.77 -31.66 -9.46
CA SER A 227 9.72 -33.04 -8.94
C SER A 227 8.48 -33.80 -9.43
N GLU A 228 7.31 -33.15 -9.50
CA GLU A 228 6.08 -33.71 -10.04
C GLU A 228 6.24 -34.07 -11.53
N ASN A 229 6.80 -33.17 -12.33
CA ASN A 229 7.09 -33.43 -13.73
C ASN A 229 8.04 -34.62 -13.91
N SER A 230 9.13 -34.67 -13.13
CA SER A 230 10.07 -35.79 -13.18
C SER A 230 9.43 -37.12 -12.76
N LEU A 231 8.53 -37.10 -11.78
CA LEU A 231 7.76 -38.27 -11.38
C LEU A 231 6.85 -38.77 -12.49
N ASP A 232 6.18 -37.87 -13.21
CA ASP A 232 5.28 -38.25 -14.30
C ASP A 232 6.05 -38.79 -15.51
N GLU A 233 7.22 -38.24 -15.84
CA GLU A 233 8.15 -38.82 -16.82
C GLU A 233 8.61 -40.23 -16.40
N ALA A 234 8.95 -40.42 -15.12
CA ALA A 234 9.33 -41.72 -14.58
C ALA A 234 8.17 -42.73 -14.61
N LYS A 235 6.93 -42.30 -14.37
CA LYS A 235 5.74 -43.16 -14.49
C LYS A 235 5.50 -43.58 -15.94
N GLU A 236 5.64 -42.67 -16.90
CA GLU A 236 5.42 -42.97 -18.31
C GLU A 236 6.48 -43.94 -18.84
N THR A 237 7.75 -43.72 -18.50
CA THR A 237 8.83 -44.66 -18.82
C THR A 237 8.60 -46.03 -18.19
N ASN A 238 8.13 -46.10 -16.93
CA ASN A 238 7.80 -47.36 -16.27
C ASN A 238 6.64 -48.07 -16.98
N ARG A 239 5.59 -47.34 -17.37
CA ARG A 239 4.46 -47.88 -18.15
C ARG A 239 4.93 -48.48 -19.47
N HIS A 240 5.82 -47.81 -20.20
CA HIS A 240 6.41 -48.35 -21.43
C HIS A 240 7.20 -49.64 -21.18
N LEU A 241 8.00 -49.70 -20.10
CA LEU A 241 8.75 -50.89 -19.73
C LEU A 241 7.84 -52.06 -19.35
N GLN A 242 6.78 -51.80 -18.58
CA GLN A 242 5.77 -52.81 -18.22
C GLN A 242 5.12 -53.40 -19.47
N ASN A 243 4.64 -52.56 -20.39
CA ASN A 243 4.06 -53.00 -21.66
C ASN A 243 5.05 -53.88 -22.47
N ARG A 244 6.34 -53.53 -22.46
CA ARG A 244 7.38 -54.30 -23.16
C ARG A 244 7.65 -55.65 -22.49
N ILE A 245 7.64 -55.71 -21.16
CA ILE A 245 7.76 -56.97 -20.40
C ILE A 245 6.56 -57.87 -20.66
N GLU A 246 5.35 -57.33 -20.68
CA GLU A 246 4.14 -58.10 -21.00
C GLU A 246 4.25 -58.74 -22.38
N LYS A 247 4.64 -57.98 -23.42
CA LYS A 247 4.87 -58.52 -24.76
C LYS A 247 5.87 -59.68 -24.78
N LEU A 248 6.99 -59.57 -24.06
CA LEU A 248 7.97 -60.65 -23.94
C LEU A 248 7.41 -61.87 -23.20
N ARG A 249 6.63 -61.67 -22.13
CA ARG A 249 5.96 -62.76 -21.41
C ARG A 249 4.96 -63.52 -22.30
N TYR A 250 4.20 -62.81 -23.13
CA TYR A 250 3.30 -63.43 -24.10
C TYR A 250 4.06 -64.20 -25.19
N SER A 251 5.21 -63.67 -25.66
CA SER A 251 6.06 -64.34 -26.64
C SER A 251 6.71 -65.62 -26.09
N SER A 252 7.10 -65.66 -24.82
CA SER A 252 7.68 -66.85 -24.18
C SER A 252 6.66 -67.93 -23.78
N ARG A 253 5.36 -67.63 -23.80
CA ARG A 253 4.29 -68.57 -23.42
C ARG A 253 3.66 -69.31 -24.60
N LYS A 254 4.04 -69.03 -25.85
CA LYS A 254 3.63 -69.85 -27.00
C LYS A 254 4.35 -71.21 -26.89
N PRO A 255 3.63 -72.33 -26.71
CA PRO A 255 4.24 -73.65 -26.80
C PRO A 255 4.64 -73.87 -28.27
N THR A 256 5.89 -74.28 -28.48
CA THR A 256 6.33 -74.93 -29.73
C THR A 256 5.58 -76.23 -29.95
#